data_AF-A0A4S3JDC6-F1
#
_entry.id   AF-A0A4S3JDC6-F1
#
_cell.length_a   1.000
_cell.length_b   1.000
_cell.length_c   1.000
_cell.angle_alpha   90.00
_cell.angle_beta   90.00
_cell.angle_gamma   90.00
#
_symmetry.space_group_name_H-M   'P 1'
#
loop_
_entity.id
_entity.type
_entity.pdbx_description
1 polymer ?
#
loop_
_entity_poly.entity_id
_entity_poly.type
_entity_poly.pdbx_seq_one_letter_code
_entity_poly.pdbx_strand_id
1 'polypeptide(L)'
;MDVVTLQALPAGSDVEFGWRFIIPELVDSGKLNIRAVDTAVKRVLKEKFEMALSKNPCTAAPQSEWHKLVHTKEVVDLARELDRESIVLLENHYGILPLNKDTSIDVIGLMAHGFMNVSSPYQNPIEIHDSSHGDYSVYESQHRGVIPLDGIKAVVGDKAKVHYAKSCE
;
A
#
# COMPACT_ATOMS: atom_id res chain seq x y z
N MET A 1 19.60 12.85 -18.99
CA MET A 1 19.75 11.42 -18.65
C MET A 1 21.16 10.93 -18.91
N ASP A 2 21.79 11.30 -20.01
CA ASP A 2 23.14 10.86 -20.37
C ASP A 2 24.16 11.02 -19.23
N VAL A 3 24.21 12.19 -18.58
CA VAL A 3 25.09 12.43 -17.42
C VAL A 3 24.75 11.53 -16.23
N VAL A 4 23.46 11.28 -16.00
CA VAL A 4 22.99 10.41 -14.91
C VAL A 4 23.43 8.96 -15.17
N THR A 5 23.18 8.43 -16.36
CA THR A 5 23.59 7.05 -16.73
C THR A 5 25.11 6.88 -16.68
N LEU A 6 25.87 7.88 -17.17
CA LEU A 6 27.34 7.86 -17.15
C LEU A 6 27.95 7.92 -15.74
N GLN A 7 27.21 8.41 -14.75
CA GLN A 7 27.66 8.43 -13.35
C GLN A 7 27.11 7.24 -12.56
N ALA A 8 25.82 6.95 -12.67
CA ALA A 8 25.13 5.98 -11.85
C ALA A 8 25.55 4.53 -12.15
N LEU A 9 25.70 4.17 -13.43
CA LEU A 9 26.06 2.81 -13.81
C LEU A 9 27.50 2.45 -13.38
N PRO A 10 28.54 3.29 -13.63
CA PRO A 10 29.88 3.04 -13.09
C PRO A 10 29.95 3.11 -11.56
N ALA A 11 29.07 3.87 -10.91
CA ALA A 11 28.95 3.91 -9.45
C ALA A 11 28.30 2.64 -8.85
N GLY A 12 27.80 1.73 -9.69
CA GLY A 12 27.28 0.42 -9.27
C GLY A 12 25.76 0.30 -9.25
N SER A 13 25.03 1.23 -9.87
CA SER A 13 23.60 1.04 -10.14
C SER A 13 23.40 -0.07 -11.18
N ASP A 14 22.60 -1.08 -10.84
CA ASP A 14 22.40 -2.25 -11.70
C ASP A 14 21.07 -2.20 -12.50
N VAL A 15 20.11 -1.38 -12.06
CA VAL A 15 18.77 -1.26 -12.68
C VAL A 15 18.39 0.21 -12.80
N GLU A 16 18.09 0.65 -14.01
CA GLU A 16 17.56 1.97 -14.30
C GLU A 16 16.04 1.89 -14.46
N PHE A 17 15.31 2.69 -13.68
CA PHE A 17 13.86 2.84 -13.82
C PHE A 17 13.57 4.16 -14.53
N GLY A 18 13.12 4.09 -15.78
CA GLY A 18 12.90 5.26 -16.61
C GLY A 18 12.32 4.92 -17.99
N TRP A 19 12.04 5.95 -18.79
CA TRP A 19 11.36 5.85 -20.08
C TRP A 19 12.28 6.03 -21.29
N ARG A 20 13.59 6.21 -21.08
CA ARG A 20 14.56 6.45 -22.15
C ARG A 20 15.75 5.49 -22.06
N PHE A 21 15.94 4.69 -23.10
CA PHE A 21 16.96 3.63 -23.15
C PHE A 21 18.18 4.09 -23.96
N ILE A 22 19.08 4.86 -23.33
CA ILE A 22 20.25 5.46 -24.00
C ILE A 22 21.56 4.67 -23.86
N ILE A 23 21.58 3.62 -23.04
CA ILE A 23 22.78 2.81 -22.78
C ILE A 23 23.44 2.29 -24.07
N PRO A 24 22.70 1.73 -25.06
CA PRO A 24 23.31 1.26 -26.31
C PRO A 24 24.03 2.39 -27.07
N GLU A 25 23.40 3.55 -27.22
CA GLU A 25 23.98 4.73 -27.89
C GLU A 25 25.26 5.23 -27.19
N LEU A 26 25.27 5.19 -25.85
CA LEU A 26 26.43 5.60 -25.06
C LEU A 26 27.60 4.61 -25.19
N VAL A 27 27.32 3.32 -25.35
CA VAL A 27 28.34 2.30 -25.62
C VAL A 27 28.88 2.46 -27.04
N ASP A 28 27.99 2.58 -28.03
CA ASP A 28 28.38 2.73 -29.44
C ASP A 28 29.19 4.01 -29.70
N SER A 29 28.85 5.09 -29.00
CA SER A 29 29.62 6.35 -29.05
C SER A 29 30.92 6.33 -28.23
N GLY A 30 31.22 5.23 -27.54
CA GLY A 30 32.42 5.07 -26.72
C GLY A 30 32.41 5.85 -25.40
N LYS A 31 31.33 6.57 -25.08
CA LYS A 31 31.18 7.34 -23.85
C LYS A 31 30.98 6.46 -22.62
N LEU A 32 30.45 5.24 -22.81
CA LEU A 32 30.21 4.26 -21.76
C LEU A 32 31.00 2.98 -22.04
N ASN A 33 31.78 2.53 -21.05
CA ASN A 33 32.49 1.27 -21.14
C ASN A 33 31.52 0.10 -20.99
N ILE A 34 31.46 -0.79 -22.00
CA ILE A 34 30.62 -1.99 -21.99
C ILE A 34 30.84 -2.87 -20.76
N ARG A 35 32.04 -2.89 -20.16
CA ARG A 35 32.30 -3.68 -18.94
C ARG A 35 31.44 -3.27 -17.75
N ALA A 36 31.04 -1.99 -17.67
CA ALA A 36 30.12 -1.52 -16.64
C ALA A 36 28.73 -2.14 -16.84
N VAL A 37 28.28 -2.20 -18.09
CA VAL A 37 27.03 -2.86 -18.49
C VAL A 37 27.09 -4.35 -18.20
N ASP A 38 28.16 -5.04 -18.63
CA ASP A 38 28.34 -6.48 -18.40
C ASP A 38 28.31 -6.84 -16.90
N THR A 39 28.89 -5.97 -16.07
CA THR A 39 28.90 -6.16 -14.61
C THR A 39 27.50 -6.05 -14.02
N ALA A 40 26.75 -5.01 -14.39
CA ALA A 40 25.36 -4.83 -13.95
C ALA A 40 24.47 -5.98 -14.42
N VAL A 41 24.54 -6.34 -15.70
CA VAL A 41 23.78 -7.46 -16.29
C VAL A 41 24.12 -8.77 -15.59
N LYS A 42 25.40 -9.04 -15.31
CA LYS A 42 25.83 -10.24 -14.59
C LYS A 42 25.21 -10.32 -13.19
N ARG A 43 25.15 -9.22 -12.44
CA ARG A 43 24.54 -9.18 -11.09
C ARG A 43 23.04 -9.46 -11.18
N VAL A 44 22.32 -8.75 -12.06
CA VAL A 44 20.87 -8.96 -12.24
C VAL A 44 20.56 -10.38 -12.68
N LEU A 45 21.33 -10.95 -13.61
CA LEU A 45 21.14 -12.33 -14.06
C LEU A 45 21.47 -13.33 -12.95
N LYS A 46 22.52 -13.10 -12.17
CA LYS A 46 22.86 -13.95 -11.02
C LYS A 46 21.67 -14.04 -10.05
N GLU A 47 21.12 -12.91 -9.63
CA GLU A 47 19.94 -12.88 -8.74
C GLU A 47 18.75 -13.63 -9.37
N LYS A 48 18.48 -13.42 -10.66
CA LYS A 48 17.40 -14.14 -11.38
C LYS A 48 17.61 -15.66 -11.41
N PHE A 49 18.86 -16.11 -11.55
CA PHE A 49 19.20 -17.54 -11.51
C PHE A 49 19.08 -18.11 -10.10
N GLU A 50 19.51 -17.39 -9.07
CA GLU A 50 19.38 -17.80 -7.67
C GLU A 50 17.90 -17.89 -7.24
N MET A 51 17.06 -16.98 -7.72
CA MET A 51 15.60 -17.03 -7.54
C MET A 51 14.91 -18.09 -8.40
N ALA A 52 15.65 -18.87 -9.18
CA ALA A 52 15.15 -19.89 -10.11
C ALA A 52 14.12 -19.39 -11.14
N LEU A 53 14.07 -18.07 -11.41
CA LEU A 53 13.11 -17.43 -12.32
C LEU A 53 13.30 -17.87 -13.78
N SER A 54 14.48 -18.38 -14.13
CA SER A 54 14.74 -18.96 -15.45
C SER A 54 14.03 -20.30 -15.68
N LYS A 55 13.69 -21.04 -14.61
CA LYS A 55 12.98 -22.32 -14.67
C LYS A 55 11.50 -22.19 -14.29
N ASN A 56 11.20 -21.29 -13.36
CA ASN A 56 9.84 -20.99 -12.93
C ASN A 56 9.61 -19.46 -12.93
N PRO A 57 9.28 -18.86 -14.09
CA PRO A 57 9.19 -17.41 -14.23
C PRO A 57 8.05 -16.78 -13.43
N CYS A 58 7.05 -17.57 -13.03
CA CYS A 58 5.93 -17.14 -12.21
C CYS A 58 5.91 -17.95 -10.91
N THR A 59 6.57 -17.43 -9.87
CA THR A 59 6.54 -18.04 -8.53
C THR A 59 5.25 -17.73 -7.76
N ALA A 60 4.38 -16.87 -8.30
CA ALA A 60 3.10 -16.56 -7.71
C ALA A 60 2.17 -17.79 -7.74
N ALA A 61 1.33 -17.92 -6.71
CA ALA A 61 0.29 -18.93 -6.71
C ALA A 61 -0.67 -18.74 -7.91
N PRO A 62 -1.26 -19.82 -8.45
CA PRO A 62 -2.30 -19.72 -9.47
C PRO A 62 -3.43 -18.81 -9.02
N GLN A 63 -4.02 -18.04 -9.94
CA GLN A 63 -5.11 -17.11 -9.63
C GLN A 63 -6.30 -17.79 -8.96
N SER A 64 -6.57 -19.04 -9.33
CA SER A 64 -7.59 -19.88 -8.71
C SER A 64 -7.38 -20.12 -7.21
N GLU A 65 -6.15 -19.96 -6.70
CA GLU A 65 -5.80 -20.18 -5.29
C GLU A 65 -5.75 -18.88 -4.48
N TRP A 66 -5.77 -17.71 -5.12
CA TRP A 66 -5.59 -16.43 -4.42
C TRP A 66 -6.60 -16.20 -3.30
N HIS A 67 -7.86 -16.59 -3.49
CA HIS A 67 -8.91 -16.48 -2.47
C HIS A 67 -8.63 -17.31 -1.21
N LYS A 68 -7.74 -18.32 -1.29
CA LYS A 68 -7.32 -19.15 -0.16
C LYS A 68 -6.06 -18.63 0.52
N LEU A 69 -5.39 -17.63 -0.07
CA LEU A 69 -4.07 -17.15 0.36
C LEU A 69 -4.12 -15.69 0.80
N VAL A 70 -4.94 -14.86 0.16
CA VAL A 70 -5.01 -13.41 0.39
C VAL A 70 -6.34 -13.07 1.02
N HIS A 71 -6.31 -12.22 2.06
CA HIS A 71 -7.51 -11.75 2.76
C HIS A 71 -8.37 -12.92 3.31
N THR A 72 -7.71 -13.98 3.77
CA THR A 72 -8.37 -15.05 4.51
C THR A 72 -8.78 -14.56 5.90
N LYS A 73 -9.64 -15.33 6.58
CA LYS A 73 -10.08 -15.00 7.93
C LYS A 73 -8.89 -14.85 8.88
N GLU A 74 -7.93 -15.76 8.80
CA GLU A 74 -6.75 -15.80 9.68
C GLU A 74 -5.88 -14.55 9.49
N VAL A 75 -5.68 -14.11 8.24
CA VAL A 75 -4.91 -12.89 7.94
C VAL A 75 -5.66 -11.64 8.42
N VAL A 76 -6.98 -11.60 8.27
CA VAL A 76 -7.81 -10.48 8.75
C VAL A 76 -7.83 -10.40 10.28
N ASP A 77 -7.93 -11.54 10.97
CA ASP A 77 -7.87 -11.59 12.43
C ASP A 77 -6.52 -11.10 12.94
N LEU A 78 -5.41 -11.53 12.31
CA LEU A 78 -4.06 -11.07 12.64
C LEU A 78 -3.89 -9.56 12.40
N ALA A 79 -4.38 -9.05 11.26
CA ALA A 79 -4.34 -7.62 10.96
C ALA A 79 -5.09 -6.82 12.03
N ARG A 80 -6.27 -7.30 12.46
CA ARG A 80 -7.06 -6.66 13.52
C ARG A 80 -6.34 -6.64 14.87
N GLU A 81 -5.57 -7.69 15.19
CA GLU A 81 -4.75 -7.74 16.40
C GLU A 81 -3.63 -6.70 16.35
N LEU A 82 -2.90 -6.64 15.24
CA LEU A 82 -1.86 -5.64 15.01
C LEU A 82 -2.41 -4.21 15.08
N ASP A 83 -3.57 -3.96 14.45
CA ASP A 83 -4.22 -2.65 14.48
C ASP A 83 -4.59 -2.26 15.92
N ARG A 84 -5.11 -3.19 16.73
CA ARG A 84 -5.45 -2.95 18.13
C ARG A 84 -4.22 -2.57 18.96
N GLU A 85 -3.06 -3.15 18.69
CA GLU A 85 -1.81 -2.83 19.37
C GLU A 85 -1.15 -1.54 18.84
N SER A 86 -1.52 -1.10 17.64
CA SER A 86 -0.96 0.12 17.02
C SER A 86 -1.61 1.43 17.50
N ILE A 87 -2.80 1.37 18.09
CA ILE A 87 -3.55 2.55 18.54
C ILE A 87 -3.02 3.04 19.88
N VAL A 88 -2.53 4.30 19.92
CA VAL A 88 -2.01 4.94 21.13
C VAL A 88 -3.04 5.91 21.72
N LEU A 89 -3.42 5.68 22.98
CA LEU A 89 -4.25 6.62 23.74
C LEU A 89 -3.39 7.80 24.24
N LEU A 90 -3.56 8.97 23.65
CA LEU A 90 -2.83 10.18 24.02
C LEU A 90 -3.42 10.86 25.27
N GLU A 91 -4.75 10.92 25.36
CA GLU A 91 -5.46 11.66 26.40
C GLU A 91 -6.74 10.92 26.83
N ASN A 92 -7.07 10.97 28.12
CA ASN A 92 -8.35 10.46 28.64
C ASN A 92 -8.83 11.33 29.81
N HIS A 93 -9.49 12.44 29.49
CA HIS A 93 -10.03 13.36 30.49
C HIS A 93 -11.20 12.72 31.25
N TYR A 94 -11.22 12.88 32.57
CA TYR A 94 -12.30 12.40 33.45
C TYR A 94 -12.61 10.90 33.37
N GLY A 95 -11.72 10.08 32.79
CA GLY A 95 -11.92 8.64 32.67
C GLY A 95 -13.11 8.25 31.78
N ILE A 96 -13.41 9.05 30.75
CA ILE A 96 -14.54 8.82 29.83
C ILE A 96 -14.40 7.50 29.06
N LEU A 97 -13.17 7.11 28.71
CA LEU A 97 -12.90 5.84 28.05
C LEU A 97 -12.67 4.71 29.08
N PRO A 98 -13.20 3.49 28.82
CA PRO A 98 -13.95 3.07 27.63
C PRO A 98 -15.42 3.50 27.63
N LEU A 99 -15.99 3.78 26.45
CA LEU A 99 -17.38 4.18 26.29
C LEU A 99 -18.38 3.05 26.60
N ASN A 100 -19.54 3.42 27.13
CA ASN A 100 -20.67 2.51 27.30
C ASN A 100 -21.30 2.17 25.93
N LYS A 101 -21.69 0.91 25.73
CA LYS A 101 -22.23 0.42 24.45
C LYS A 101 -23.73 0.68 24.26
N ASP A 102 -24.42 1.09 25.32
CA ASP A 102 -25.88 1.27 25.35
C ASP A 102 -26.28 2.76 25.28
N THR A 103 -25.32 3.65 25.01
CA THR A 103 -25.53 5.10 24.91
C THR A 103 -25.49 5.54 23.46
N SER A 104 -26.32 6.52 23.07
CA SER A 104 -26.31 7.09 21.72
C SER A 104 -24.94 7.69 21.39
N ILE A 105 -24.45 7.47 20.17
CA ILE A 105 -23.13 7.92 19.70
C ILE A 105 -23.29 8.76 18.43
N ASP A 106 -22.79 9.99 18.47
CA ASP A 106 -22.64 10.83 17.28
C ASP A 106 -21.21 10.69 16.75
N VAL A 107 -21.06 10.21 15.52
CA VAL A 107 -19.76 10.07 14.85
C VAL A 107 -19.62 11.20 13.83
N ILE A 108 -18.71 12.14 14.10
CA ILE A 108 -18.56 13.35 13.30
C ILE A 108 -17.14 13.44 12.76
N GLY A 109 -17.01 13.70 11.46
CA GLY A 109 -15.73 14.02 10.83
C GLY A 109 -15.55 13.46 9.43
N LEU A 110 -14.63 14.06 8.70
CA LEU A 110 -14.31 13.73 7.32
C LEU A 110 -13.83 12.28 7.17
N MET A 111 -13.01 11.82 8.13
CA MET A 111 -12.44 10.47 8.15
C MET A 111 -13.33 9.43 8.85
N ALA A 112 -14.49 9.82 9.37
CA ALA A 112 -15.37 8.87 10.06
C ALA A 112 -16.07 7.90 9.10
N HIS A 113 -16.29 8.32 7.85
CA HIS A 113 -16.89 7.53 6.80
C HIS A 113 -16.34 7.95 5.43
N GLY A 114 -16.12 7.00 4.53
CA GLY A 114 -15.45 7.24 3.25
C GLY A 114 -14.66 6.01 2.78
N PHE A 115 -13.74 6.22 1.83
CA PHE A 115 -12.88 5.15 1.33
C PHE A 115 -11.64 4.96 2.20
N MET A 116 -11.27 3.69 2.42
CA MET A 116 -10.09 3.33 3.19
C MET A 116 -8.80 3.92 2.60
N ASN A 117 -8.68 3.96 1.28
CA ASN A 117 -7.56 4.57 0.55
C ASN A 117 -8.10 5.10 -0.78
N VAL A 118 -7.56 6.23 -1.27
CA VAL A 118 -7.84 6.79 -2.59
C VAL A 118 -6.58 6.78 -3.45
N SER A 119 -5.97 5.60 -3.64
CA SER A 119 -4.83 5.43 -4.57
C SER A 119 -5.23 4.70 -5.85
N SER A 120 -6.39 5.04 -6.42
CA SER A 120 -6.81 4.54 -7.73
C SER A 120 -6.54 5.62 -8.80
N PRO A 121 -5.68 5.37 -9.80
CA PRO A 121 -5.43 6.32 -10.89
C PRO A 121 -6.62 6.46 -11.87
N TYR A 122 -7.71 5.71 -11.66
CA TYR A 122 -8.93 5.76 -12.48
C TYR A 122 -10.14 6.33 -11.74
N GLN A 123 -9.98 6.80 -10.50
CA GLN A 123 -11.05 7.50 -9.78
C GLN A 123 -11.01 8.99 -10.10
N ASN A 124 -12.18 9.55 -10.42
CA ASN A 124 -12.39 10.93 -10.82
C ASN A 124 -11.66 11.91 -9.86
N PRO A 125 -10.87 12.90 -10.34
CA PRO A 125 -10.04 13.77 -9.50
C PRO A 125 -10.78 14.72 -8.56
N ILE A 126 -12.11 14.60 -8.46
CA ILE A 126 -12.99 15.44 -7.64
C ILE A 126 -13.36 14.76 -6.31
N GLU A 127 -13.12 13.46 -6.14
CA GLU A 127 -13.46 12.70 -4.92
C GLU A 127 -12.21 12.23 -4.12
N ILE A 128 -11.05 12.85 -4.36
CA ILE A 128 -9.74 12.45 -3.78
C ILE A 128 -9.39 13.25 -2.53
N HIS A 129 -10.29 13.31 -1.54
CA HIS A 129 -10.02 14.09 -0.32
C HIS A 129 -10.08 13.32 1.00
N ASP A 130 -10.65 12.10 1.02
CA ASP A 130 -11.06 11.48 2.29
C ASP A 130 -10.48 10.06 2.48
N SER A 131 -9.17 9.86 2.23
CA SER A 131 -8.51 8.58 2.53
C SER A 131 -8.27 8.43 4.03
N SER A 132 -8.77 7.34 4.62
CA SER A 132 -8.53 7.06 6.05
C SER A 132 -7.16 6.40 6.31
N HIS A 133 -6.50 5.89 5.26
CA HIS A 133 -5.23 5.16 5.30
C HIS A 133 -4.25 5.72 4.25
N GLY A 134 -2.94 5.57 4.51
CA GLY A 134 -1.88 6.17 3.71
C GLY A 134 -1.71 5.62 2.27
N ASP A 135 -0.96 6.38 1.48
CA ASP A 135 -0.77 6.19 0.04
C ASP A 135 0.23 5.08 -0.33
N TYR A 136 -0.03 3.82 0.00
CA TYR A 136 0.69 2.65 -0.55
C TYR A 136 -0.15 1.37 -0.47
N SER A 137 -1.47 1.45 -0.69
CA SER A 137 -2.29 0.22 -0.68
C SER A 137 -2.39 -0.42 -2.06
N VAL A 138 -2.71 -1.72 -2.04
CA VAL A 138 -2.95 -2.51 -3.24
C VAL A 138 -4.23 -2.08 -3.96
N TYR A 139 -4.25 -2.24 -5.27
CA TYR A 139 -5.43 -1.99 -6.11
C TYR A 139 -6.70 -2.62 -5.51
N GLU A 140 -7.80 -1.87 -5.49
CA GLU A 140 -9.12 -2.24 -4.91
C GLU A 140 -9.16 -2.49 -3.39
N SER A 141 -8.09 -2.21 -2.63
CA SER A 141 -8.12 -2.34 -1.16
C SER A 141 -9.19 -1.45 -0.49
N GLN A 142 -9.59 -0.37 -1.17
CA GLN A 142 -10.61 0.57 -0.72
C GLN A 142 -11.96 -0.08 -0.37
N HIS A 143 -12.25 -1.27 -0.91
CA HIS A 143 -13.51 -1.99 -0.71
C HIS A 143 -13.47 -3.01 0.44
N ARG A 144 -12.31 -3.23 1.06
CA ARG A 144 -12.11 -4.36 2.00
C ARG A 144 -11.89 -3.95 3.45
N GLY A 145 -11.75 -2.67 3.73
CA GLY A 145 -11.44 -2.21 5.06
C GLY A 145 -12.65 -1.77 5.87
N VAL A 146 -12.43 -1.62 7.18
CA VAL A 146 -13.45 -1.20 8.13
C VAL A 146 -13.11 0.21 8.61
N ILE A 147 -13.96 1.16 8.26
CA ILE A 147 -13.85 2.56 8.68
C ILE A 147 -14.46 2.79 10.08
N PRO A 148 -14.11 3.88 10.79
CA PRO A 148 -14.54 4.10 12.17
C PRO A 148 -16.04 3.99 12.40
N LEU A 149 -16.87 4.59 11.52
CA LEU A 149 -18.34 4.52 11.65
C LEU A 149 -18.85 3.07 11.59
N ASP A 150 -18.33 2.27 10.66
CA ASP A 150 -18.78 0.87 10.47
C ASP A 150 -18.30 -0.01 11.63
N GLY A 151 -17.07 0.22 12.12
CA GLY A 151 -16.54 -0.45 13.29
C GLY A 151 -17.36 -0.17 14.56
N ILE A 152 -17.74 1.09 14.78
CA ILE A 152 -18.59 1.50 15.91
C ILE A 152 -19.97 0.82 15.79
N LYS A 153 -20.63 0.92 14.63
CA LYS A 153 -21.92 0.25 14.37
C LYS A 153 -21.87 -1.25 14.62
N ALA A 154 -20.82 -1.92 14.15
CA ALA A 154 -20.64 -3.36 14.33
C ALA A 154 -20.49 -3.76 15.81
N VAL A 155 -19.87 -2.91 16.64
CA VAL A 155 -19.66 -3.20 18.08
C VAL A 155 -20.90 -2.92 18.92
N VAL A 156 -21.66 -1.86 18.63
CA VAL A 156 -22.86 -1.50 19.40
C VAL A 156 -24.10 -2.26 18.95
N GLY A 157 -24.20 -2.63 17.67
CA GLY A 157 -25.38 -3.30 17.11
C GLY A 157 -26.66 -2.51 17.40
N ASP A 158 -27.71 -3.20 17.85
CA ASP A 158 -29.01 -2.58 18.17
C ASP A 158 -29.08 -1.94 19.57
N LYS A 159 -27.98 -1.96 20.34
CA LYS A 159 -27.97 -1.48 21.73
C LYS A 159 -27.95 0.04 21.83
N ALA A 160 -27.49 0.73 20.79
CA ALA A 160 -27.39 2.17 20.75
C ALA A 160 -27.72 2.71 19.36
N LYS A 161 -28.18 3.95 19.33
CA LYS A 161 -28.30 4.71 18.07
C LYS A 161 -26.95 5.30 17.71
N VAL A 162 -26.57 5.19 16.44
CA VAL A 162 -25.37 5.81 15.89
C VAL A 162 -25.78 6.82 14.83
N HIS A 163 -25.49 8.09 15.07
CA HIS A 163 -25.68 9.16 14.08
C HIS A 163 -24.34 9.50 13.41
N TYR A 164 -24.40 10.02 12.19
CA TYR A 164 -23.21 10.40 11.43
C TYR A 164 -23.38 11.78 10.80
N ALA A 165 -22.32 12.59 10.85
CA ALA A 165 -22.19 13.82 10.08
C ALA A 165 -20.77 14.01 9.55
N LYS A 166 -20.61 14.36 8.26
CA LYS A 166 -19.30 14.58 7.62
C LYS A 166 -18.53 15.77 8.20
N SER A 167 -19.22 16.72 8.84
CA SER A 167 -18.70 18.02 9.28
C SER A 167 -18.53 19.01 8.12
N CYS A 168 -17.30 19.45 7.80
CA CYS A 168 -16.98 20.47 6.79
C CYS A 168 -15.91 19.94 5.81
N GLU A 169 -15.91 20.45 4.57
CA GLU A 169 -14.86 20.25 3.55
C GLU A 169 -13.90 21.45 3.48
#